data_AF-A0A6N9Z6I5-F1
#
_entry.id   AF-A0A6N9Z6I5-F1
#
_cell.length_a   1.000
_cell.length_b   1.000
_cell.length_c   1.000
_cell.angle_alpha   90.00
_cell.angle_beta   90.00
_cell.angle_gamma   90.00
#
_symmetry.space_group_name_H-M   'P 1'
#
loop_
_entity.id
_entity.type
_entity.pdbx_description
1 polymer ?
#
loop_
_entity_poly.entity_id
_entity_poly.type
_entity_poly.pdbx_seq_one_letter_code
_entity_poly.pdbx_strand_id
1 'polypeptide(L)'
;MSGQIERHISVTRQTADGTVIRTDVHVSAVHPDPAVLPGVQPDALAGTGSGDCFDPDTCCDEREKALIMAMRAYLRPDVAPECLMRRLRETLDHCCCDGDE
;
A
#
# COMPACT_ATOMS: atom_id res chain seq x y z
N MET A 1 -3.65 29.89 2.96
CA MET A 1 -2.46 29.53 2.18
C MET A 1 -2.23 28.04 2.37
N SER A 2 -2.78 27.21 1.49
CA SER A 2 -2.61 25.75 1.57
C SER A 2 -1.18 25.41 1.16
N GLY A 3 -0.38 24.92 2.10
CA GLY A 3 1.02 24.56 1.84
C GLY A 3 1.09 23.27 1.04
N GLN A 4 1.42 23.35 -0.24
CA GLN A 4 1.79 22.18 -1.03
C GLN A 4 3.23 21.79 -0.68
N ILE A 5 3.44 20.56 -0.22
CA ILE A 5 4.77 20.02 0.03
C ILE A 5 5.15 19.15 -1.17
N GLU A 6 6.14 19.60 -1.93
CA GLU A 6 6.77 18.82 -3.00
C GLU A 6 8.02 18.10 -2.45
N ARG A 7 8.10 16.79 -2.66
CA ARG A 7 9.26 15.97 -2.25
C ARG A 7 9.86 15.29 -3.47
N HIS A 8 11.19 15.37 -3.61
CA HIS A 8 11.95 14.70 -4.67
C HIS A 8 12.72 13.53 -4.10
N ILE A 9 12.61 12.36 -4.73
CA ILE A 9 13.40 11.18 -4.39
C ILE A 9 14.18 10.76 -5.64
N SER A 10 15.52 10.76 -5.55
CA SER A 10 16.37 10.22 -6.60
C SER A 10 16.96 8.89 -6.15
N VAL A 11 16.69 7.84 -6.93
CA VAL A 11 17.24 6.50 -6.67
C VAL A 11 18.27 6.20 -7.75
N THR A 12 19.48 5.88 -7.32
CA THR A 12 20.57 5.50 -8.22
C THR A 12 20.97 4.07 -7.92
N ARG A 13 20.85 3.17 -8.89
CA ARG A 13 21.33 1.78 -8.76
C ARG A 13 22.50 1.55 -9.71
N GLN A 14 23.52 0.83 -9.25
CA GLN A 14 24.62 0.36 -10.09
C GLN A 14 24.45 -1.13 -10.35
N THR A 15 24.47 -1.54 -11.62
CA THR A 15 24.43 -2.95 -11.99
C THR A 15 25.82 -3.58 -11.84
N ALA A 16 25.89 -4.93 -11.81
CA ALA A 16 27.15 -5.65 -11.71
C ALA A 16 28.15 -5.30 -12.85
N ASP A 17 27.62 -4.90 -14.00
CA ASP A 17 28.40 -4.46 -15.17
C ASP A 17 28.84 -2.99 -15.10
N GLY A 18 28.65 -2.34 -13.94
CA GLY A 18 29.05 -0.96 -13.68
C GLY A 18 28.11 0.11 -14.25
N THR A 19 27.03 -0.27 -14.94
CA THR A 19 26.06 0.67 -15.49
C THR A 19 25.25 1.29 -14.36
N VAL A 20 25.18 2.63 -14.35
CA VAL A 20 24.40 3.38 -13.36
C VAL A 20 23.04 3.72 -13.94
N ILE A 21 21.98 3.27 -13.27
CA ILE A 21 20.59 3.54 -13.63
C ILE A 21 20.02 4.51 -12.59
N ARG A 22 19.65 5.71 -13.05
CA ARG A 22 19.05 6.76 -12.24
C ARG A 22 17.54 6.80 -12.48
N THR A 23 16.77 6.88 -11.41
CA THR A 23 15.31 7.02 -11.42
C THR A 23 14.93 8.16 -10.48
N ASP A 24 14.39 9.24 -11.05
CA ASP A 24 13.90 10.38 -10.28
C ASP A 24 12.37 10.26 -10.11
N VAL A 25 11.90 10.37 -8.87
CA VAL A 25 10.48 10.27 -8.47
C VAL A 25 10.04 11.61 -7.89
N HIS A 26 8.98 12.18 -8.47
CA HIS A 26 8.33 13.39 -7.97
C HIS A 26 7.11 13.01 -7.14
N VAL A 27 7.10 13.38 -5.86
CA VAL A 27 5.98 13.11 -4.95
C VAL A 27 5.31 14.44 -4.60
N SER A 28 4.11 14.64 -5.14
CA SER A 28 3.24 15.77 -4.78
C SER A 28 2.22 15.30 -3.74
N ALA A 29 2.27 15.88 -2.54
CA ALA A 29 1.28 15.60 -1.49
C ALA A 29 0.19 16.69 -1.48
N VAL A 30 -1.07 16.30 -1.58
CA VAL A 30 -2.22 17.17 -1.34
C VAL A 30 -2.66 16.95 0.10
N HIS A 31 -2.57 17.98 0.94
CA HIS A 31 -3.12 17.91 2.29
C HIS A 31 -4.65 17.89 2.20
N PRO A 32 -5.33 16.90 2.82
CA PRO A 32 -6.77 16.98 3.00
C PRO A 32 -7.11 18.18 3.88
N ASP A 33 -8.17 18.90 3.50
CA ASP A 33 -8.67 20.08 4.22
C ASP A 33 -8.95 19.73 5.69
N PRO A 34 -8.42 20.49 6.68
CA PRO A 34 -8.66 20.24 8.10
C PRO A 34 -10.13 20.40 8.53
N ALA A 35 -11.06 20.72 7.63
CA ALA A 35 -12.50 20.70 7.89
C ALA A 35 -13.09 19.28 8.12
N VAL A 36 -12.30 18.20 7.97
CA VAL A 36 -12.72 16.85 8.40
C VAL A 36 -12.60 16.74 9.92
N LEU A 37 -13.75 16.67 10.58
CA LEU A 37 -13.92 16.63 12.04
C LEU A 37 -13.04 15.58 12.75
N PRO A 38 -12.57 15.84 13.99
CA PRO A 38 -11.65 14.96 14.69
C PRO A 38 -12.40 13.73 15.26
N GLY A 39 -11.96 12.53 14.88
CA GLY A 39 -12.45 11.28 15.47
C GLY A 39 -12.54 10.06 14.55
N VAL A 40 -12.25 10.19 13.25
CA VAL A 40 -12.36 9.06 12.33
C VAL A 40 -11.05 8.29 12.26
N GLN A 41 -11.03 7.12 12.90
CA GLN A 41 -9.96 6.13 12.85
C GLN A 41 -9.70 5.73 11.37
N PRO A 42 -8.43 5.70 10.91
CA PRO A 42 -8.11 5.47 9.49
C PRO A 42 -8.43 4.05 8.99
N ASP A 43 -8.73 3.10 9.88
CA ASP A 43 -9.05 1.71 9.52
C ASP A 43 -10.54 1.44 9.26
N ALA A 44 -11.41 2.41 9.54
CA ALA A 44 -12.86 2.32 9.27
C ALA A 44 -13.30 3.12 8.03
N LEU A 45 -12.36 3.64 7.23
CA LEU A 45 -12.66 4.49 6.07
C LEU A 45 -12.87 3.74 4.75
N ALA A 46 -12.96 2.43 4.76
CA ALA A 46 -13.44 1.66 3.61
C ALA A 46 -14.98 1.64 3.60
N GLY A 47 -15.64 2.80 3.49
CA GLY A 47 -17.09 2.79 3.24
C GLY A 47 -17.96 3.97 3.67
N THR A 48 -17.42 5.12 4.09
CA THR A 48 -18.27 6.26 4.50
C THR A 48 -17.81 7.60 3.93
N GLY A 49 -17.70 7.66 2.60
CA GLY A 49 -17.74 8.91 1.84
C GLY A 49 -18.74 8.76 0.72
N SER A 50 -19.99 9.19 0.93
CA SER A 50 -20.99 9.32 -0.13
C SER A 50 -20.56 10.40 -1.10
N GLY A 51 -19.81 9.99 -2.13
CA GLY A 51 -19.34 10.80 -3.23
C GLY A 51 -18.42 9.94 -4.11
N ASP A 52 -19.00 9.34 -5.14
CA ASP A 52 -18.34 8.60 -6.23
C ASP A 52 -17.07 7.83 -5.85
N CYS A 53 -17.21 6.76 -5.05
CA CYS A 53 -16.12 5.79 -4.94
C CYS A 53 -15.78 5.26 -6.33
N PHE A 54 -14.49 5.12 -6.62
CA PHE A 54 -14.04 4.52 -7.87
C PHE A 54 -14.63 3.11 -8.01
N ASP A 55 -15.50 2.94 -8.99
CA ASP A 55 -16.10 1.66 -9.34
C ASP A 55 -15.43 1.15 -10.63
N PRO A 56 -14.63 0.07 -10.55
CA PRO A 56 -13.99 -0.51 -11.72
C PRO A 56 -14.99 -0.92 -12.80
N ASP A 57 -16.23 -1.24 -12.45
CA ASP A 57 -17.22 -1.72 -13.41
C ASP A 57 -17.76 -0.62 -14.32
N THR A 58 -17.83 0.62 -13.82
CA THR A 58 -18.31 1.80 -14.55
C THR A 58 -17.21 2.70 -15.07
N CYS A 59 -16.01 2.69 -14.45
CA CYS A 59 -14.91 3.59 -14.82
C CYS A 59 -13.88 2.99 -15.79
N CYS A 60 -13.83 1.66 -15.97
CA CYS A 60 -12.75 1.00 -16.70
C CYS A 60 -13.19 0.24 -17.95
N ASP A 61 -12.28 0.15 -18.92
CA ASP A 61 -12.40 -0.76 -20.06
C ASP A 61 -12.03 -2.22 -19.70
N GLU A 62 -12.24 -3.16 -20.63
CA GLU A 62 -11.96 -4.59 -20.40
C GLU A 62 -10.48 -4.87 -20.05
N ARG A 63 -9.56 -4.12 -20.66
CA ARG A 63 -8.12 -4.30 -20.45
C ARG A 63 -7.72 -3.82 -19.06
N GLU A 64 -8.22 -2.66 -18.64
CA GLU A 64 -8.01 -2.10 -17.31
C GLU A 64 -8.60 -3.01 -16.23
N LYS A 65 -9.82 -3.51 -16.44
CA LYS A 65 -10.45 -4.50 -15.55
C LYS A 65 -9.59 -5.74 -15.39
N ALA A 66 -9.09 -6.30 -16.49
CA ALA A 66 -8.21 -7.47 -16.46
C ALA A 66 -6.91 -7.20 -15.67
N LEU A 67 -6.31 -6.02 -15.85
CA LEU A 67 -5.11 -5.62 -15.10
C LEU A 67 -5.40 -5.47 -13.60
N ILE A 68 -6.51 -4.82 -13.24
CA ILE A 68 -6.93 -4.67 -11.84
C ILE A 68 -7.14 -6.05 -11.20
N MET A 69 -7.80 -6.97 -11.90
CA MET A 69 -8.00 -8.34 -11.41
C MET A 69 -6.67 -9.07 -11.19
N ALA A 70 -5.74 -8.97 -12.14
CA ALA A 70 -4.42 -9.59 -11.99
C ALA A 70 -3.64 -9.00 -10.79
N MET A 71 -3.69 -7.68 -10.61
CA MET A 71 -3.07 -7.01 -9.46
C MET A 71 -3.72 -7.43 -8.14
N ARG A 72 -5.06 -7.54 -8.09
CA ARG A 72 -5.77 -8.02 -6.89
C ARG A 72 -5.35 -9.45 -6.55
N ALA A 73 -5.31 -10.36 -7.52
CA ALA A 73 -4.89 -11.74 -7.29
C ALA A 73 -3.45 -11.82 -6.73
N TYR A 74 -2.55 -10.96 -7.20
CA TYR A 74 -1.17 -10.92 -6.72
C TYR A 74 -1.03 -10.31 -5.31
N LEU A 75 -1.72 -9.20 -5.05
CA LEU A 75 -1.58 -8.44 -3.80
C LEU A 75 -2.46 -8.95 -2.67
N ARG A 76 -3.57 -9.62 -3.00
CA ARG A 76 -4.58 -10.11 -2.06
C ARG A 76 -4.89 -11.58 -2.36
N PRO A 77 -3.93 -12.48 -2.12
CA PRO A 77 -4.14 -13.91 -2.33
C PRO A 77 -5.23 -14.42 -1.37
N ASP A 78 -6.06 -15.35 -1.84
CA ASP A 78 -7.13 -15.98 -1.04
C ASP A 78 -6.58 -16.75 0.17
N VAL A 79 -5.36 -17.26 0.05
CA VAL A 79 -4.67 -18.03 1.08
C VAL A 79 -3.33 -17.37 1.41
N ALA A 80 -3.04 -17.27 2.70
CA ALA A 80 -1.76 -16.76 3.16
C ALA A 80 -0.59 -17.67 2.68
N PRO A 81 0.54 -17.10 2.23
CA PRO A 81 1.70 -17.89 1.86
C PRO A 81 2.25 -18.71 3.04
N GLU A 82 2.70 -19.93 2.76
CA GLU A 82 3.25 -20.85 3.78
C GLU A 82 4.45 -20.26 4.54
N CYS A 83 5.27 -19.44 3.87
CA CYS A 83 6.40 -18.78 4.51
C CYS A 83 5.96 -17.77 5.58
N LEU A 84 4.83 -17.08 5.37
CA LEU A 84 4.25 -16.16 6.36
C LEU A 84 3.69 -16.97 7.53
N MET A 85 2.88 -18.00 7.24
CA MET A 85 2.28 -18.86 8.27
C MET A 85 3.34 -19.52 9.16
N ARG A 86 4.41 -20.04 8.57
CA ARG A 86 5.54 -20.61 9.31
C ARG A 86 6.20 -19.59 10.23
N ARG A 87 6.53 -18.40 9.73
CA ARG A 87 7.15 -17.33 10.53
C ARG A 87 6.27 -16.89 11.68
N LEU A 88 4.95 -16.80 11.45
CA LEU A 88 3.99 -16.47 12.50
C LEU A 88 3.99 -17.54 13.60
N ARG A 89 3.96 -18.83 13.22
CA ARG A 89 4.05 -19.95 14.20
C ARG A 89 5.35 -19.88 15.00
N GLU A 90 6.50 -19.79 14.32
CA GLU A 90 7.81 -19.68 14.97
C GLU A 90 7.88 -18.50 15.97
N THR A 91 7.31 -17.36 15.60
CA THR A 91 7.27 -16.17 16.46
C THR A 91 6.38 -16.38 17.67
N LEU A 92 5.18 -16.93 17.47
CA LEU A 92 4.24 -17.19 18.55
C LEU A 92 4.77 -18.26 19.51
N ASP A 93 5.37 -19.34 18.99
CA ASP A 93 5.97 -20.40 19.77
C ASP A 93 7.10 -19.84 20.66
N HIS A 94 7.96 -18.98 20.10
CA HIS A 94 9.02 -18.32 20.88
C HIS A 94 8.45 -17.44 22.00
N CYS A 95 7.50 -16.55 21.69
CA CYS A 95 6.91 -15.64 22.67
C CYS A 95 6.10 -16.36 23.76
N CYS A 96 5.55 -17.54 23.47
CA CYS A 96 4.79 -18.33 24.44
C CYS A 96 5.67 -19.20 25.34
N CYS A 97 6.89 -19.55 24.92
CA CYS A 97 7.85 -20.31 25.75
C CYS A 97 8.72 -19.43 26.66
N ASP A 98 8.80 -18.12 26.42
CA ASP A 98 9.58 -17.17 27.24
C ASP A 98 8.90 -16.79 28.58
N GLY A 99 7.71 -17.34 28.88
CA GLY A 99 6.89 -16.99 30.05
C GLY A 99 6.81 -18.05 31.15
N ASP A 100 7.52 -19.18 31.02
CA ASP A 100 7.49 -20.31 31.96
C ASP A 100 8.71 -20.37 32.93
N GLU A 101 9.49 -19.29 33.06
CA GLU A 101 10.58 -19.14 34.04
C GLU A 101 10.25 -18.18 35.20
#